data_AF-A0A2V7UXZ0-F1
#
_entry.id   AF-A0A2V7UXZ0-F1
#
_cell.length_a   1.000
_cell.length_b   1.000
_cell.length_c   1.000
_cell.angle_alpha   90.00
_cell.angle_beta   90.00
_cell.angle_gamma   90.00
#
_symmetry.space_group_name_H-M   'P 1'
#
loop_
_entity.id
_entity.type
_entity.pdbx_description
1 polymer ?
#
loop_
_entity_poly.entity_id
_entity_poly.type
_entity_poly.pdbx_seq_one_letter_code
_entity_poly.pdbx_strand_id
1 'polypeptide(L)' 'MQAQLSRSIPAWVPQTIERAVGRGRVRHSQIIESPRSARWDVIVELEDGNEVLAWVDTDHQTPQGVESVMRQALRDAGMG' A
#
# COMPACT_ATOMS: atom_id res chain seq x y z
N MET A 1 -14.84 -3.95 -26.45
CA MET A 1 -13.62 -3.26 -25.99
C MET A 1 -13.19 -3.91 -24.69
N GLN A 2 -12.13 -4.71 -24.70
CA GLN A 2 -11.55 -5.30 -23.50
C GLN A 2 -10.66 -4.24 -22.84
N ALA A 3 -10.97 -3.84 -21.61
CA ALA A 3 -10.15 -2.93 -20.84
C ALA A 3 -8.83 -3.64 -20.52
N GLN A 4 -7.78 -3.21 -21.19
CA GLN A 4 -6.41 -3.64 -20.97
C GLN A 4 -5.87 -2.89 -19.76
N LEU A 5 -6.13 -3.38 -18.56
CA LEU A 5 -5.53 -2.86 -17.32
C LEU A 5 -4.96 -4.03 -16.52
N SER A 6 -3.86 -4.57 -17.03
CA SER A 6 -2.82 -5.13 -16.16
C SER A 6 -1.72 -4.08 -16.13
N ARG A 7 -1.92 -3.02 -15.35
CA ARG A 7 -0.79 -2.14 -15.02
C ARG A 7 -0.07 -2.82 -13.88
N SER A 8 0.98 -3.57 -14.22
CA SER A 8 1.88 -4.16 -13.23
C SER A 8 2.18 -3.11 -12.15
N ILE A 9 1.90 -3.46 -10.89
CA ILE A 9 2.13 -2.57 -9.75
C ILE A 9 3.55 -1.99 -9.86
N PRO A 10 3.72 -0.66 -9.90
CA PRO A 10 5.02 -0.07 -10.13
C PRO A 10 6.04 -0.49 -9.06
N ALA A 11 7.28 -0.74 -9.47
CA ALA A 11 8.35 -1.18 -8.56
C ALA A 11 8.67 -0.18 -7.43
N TRP A 12 8.25 1.08 -7.56
CA TRP A 12 8.40 2.10 -6.51
C TRP A 12 7.40 1.92 -5.35
N VAL A 13 6.29 1.19 -5.55
CA VAL A 13 5.22 1.06 -4.54
C VAL A 13 5.71 0.34 -3.27
N PRO A 14 6.35 -0.85 -3.34
CA PRO A 14 6.88 -1.51 -2.15
C PRO A 14 7.88 -0.64 -1.38
N GLN A 15 8.78 0.05 -2.09
CA GLN A 15 9.79 0.93 -1.50
C GLN A 15 9.15 2.12 -0.75
N THR A 16 8.04 2.63 -1.27
CA THR A 16 7.28 3.71 -0.66
C THR A 16 6.54 3.24 0.59
N ILE A 17 5.97 2.04 0.56
CA ILE A 17 5.34 1.41 1.72
C ILE A 17 6.36 1.21 2.84
N GLU A 18 7.52 0.62 2.55
CA GLU A 18 8.60 0.44 3.54
C GLU A 18 9.05 1.77 4.14
N ARG A 19 9.15 2.82 3.33
CA ARG A 19 9.50 4.17 3.80
C ARG A 19 8.42 4.73 4.73
N ALA A 20 7.15 4.57 4.39
CA ALA A 20 6.02 5.10 5.16
C ALA A 20 5.86 4.39 6.52
N VAL A 21 6.06 3.07 6.52
CA VAL A 21 5.94 2.21 7.71
C VAL A 21 7.17 2.32 8.62
N GLY A 22 8.34 2.53 8.03
CA GLY A 22 9.64 2.55 8.69
C GLY A 22 10.48 1.36 8.24
N ARG A 23 11.68 1.65 7.73
CA ARG A 23 12.63 0.63 7.25
C ARG A 23 12.93 -0.36 8.38
N GLY A 24 12.76 -1.66 8.10
CA GLY A 24 13.00 -2.75 9.06
C GLY A 24 11.82 -3.06 10.00
N ARG A 25 10.67 -2.39 9.85
CA ARG A 25 9.42 -2.77 10.55
C ARG A 25 8.53 -3.69 9.72
N VAL A 26 8.72 -3.72 8.40
CA VAL A 26 7.93 -4.55 7.47
C VAL A 26 8.54 -5.93 7.37
N ARG A 27 7.76 -6.94 7.77
CA ARG A 27 8.10 -8.35 7.60
C ARG A 27 7.69 -8.85 6.23
N HIS A 28 6.48 -8.49 5.82
CA HIS A 28 5.92 -8.83 4.52
C HIS A 28 4.99 -7.72 4.03
N SER A 29 4.92 -7.49 2.72
CA SER A 29 3.90 -6.63 2.13
C SER A 29 3.33 -7.25 0.87
N GLN A 30 2.01 -7.13 0.72
CA GLN A 30 1.28 -7.58 -0.45
C GLN A 30 0.47 -6.42 -1.02
N ILE A 31 0.59 -6.20 -2.32
CA ILE A 31 -0.21 -5.22 -3.05
C ILE A 31 -1.01 -5.96 -4.11
N ILE A 32 -2.32 -5.77 -4.11
CA ILE A 32 -3.26 -6.45 -5.02
C ILE A 32 -3.97 -5.38 -5.83
N GLU A 33 -3.88 -5.44 -7.16
CA GLU A 33 -4.68 -4.59 -8.03
C GLU A 33 -6.12 -5.10 -8.05
N SER A 34 -7.05 -4.25 -7.64
CA SER A 34 -8.48 -4.56 -7.58
C SER A 34 -9.11 -4.34 -8.96
N PRO A 35 -9.54 -5.39 -9.69
CA PRO A 35 -9.92 -5.27 -11.10
C PRO A 35 -11.18 -4.43 -11.36
N ARG A 36 -12.01 -4.22 -10.33
CA ARG A 36 -13.30 -3.54 -10.44
C ARG A 36 -13.25 -2.04 -10.12
N SER A 37 -12.23 -1.58 -9.41
CA SER A 37 -12.16 -0.23 -8.84
C SER A 37 -10.88 0.52 -9.20
N ALA A 38 -9.96 -0.08 -9.96
CA ALA A 38 -8.67 0.51 -10.31
C ALA A 38 -7.90 1.04 -9.08
N ARG A 39 -8.11 0.41 -7.92
CA ARG A 39 -7.43 0.68 -6.65
C ARG A 39 -6.42 -0.42 -6.35
N TRP A 40 -5.50 -0.14 -5.44
CA TRP A 40 -4.63 -1.17 -4.86
C TRP A 40 -5.06 -1.48 -3.43
N ASP A 41 -5.29 -2.75 -3.14
CA ASP A 41 -5.42 -3.24 -1.76
C ASP A 41 -4.02 -3.56 -1.24
N VAL A 42 -3.61 -2.90 -0.16
CA VAL A 42 -2.29 -3.00 0.43
C VAL A 42 -2.40 -3.65 1.81
N ILE A 43 -1.65 -4.73 2.00
CA ILE A 43 -1.55 -5.45 3.26
C ILE A 43 -0.09 -5.42 3.69
N VAL A 44 0.17 -5.00 4.93
CA VAL A 44 1.53 -4.96 5.48
C VAL A 44 1.55 -5.70 6.81
N GLU A 45 2.30 -6.79 6.86
CA GLU A 45 2.63 -7.50 8.10
C GLU A 45 3.91 -6.88 8.69
N LEU A 46 3.83 -6.52 9.96
CA LEU A 46 4.93 -5.95 10.72
C LEU A 46 5.72 -7.03 11.47
N GLU A 47 6.96 -6.73 11.83
CA GLU A 47 7.84 -7.63 12.58
C GLU A 47 7.28 -8.04 13.95
N ASP A 48 6.44 -7.20 14.57
CA ASP A 48 5.79 -7.48 15.85
C ASP A 48 4.52 -8.35 15.73
N GLY A 49 4.18 -8.78 14.50
CA GLY A 49 3.02 -9.60 14.20
C GLY A 49 1.72 -8.81 13.96
N ASN A 50 1.75 -7.47 14.04
CA ASN A 50 0.62 -6.65 13.67
C ASN A 50 0.44 -6.55 12.15
N GLU A 51 -0.80 -6.35 11.70
CA GLU A 51 -1.13 -6.17 10.29
C GLU A 51 -1.81 -4.81 10.06
N VAL A 52 -1.41 -4.13 8.98
CA VAL A 52 -1.98 -2.87 8.53
C VAL A 52 -2.61 -3.06 7.16
N LEU A 53 -3.88 -2.69 7.06
CA LEU A 53 -4.66 -2.74 5.82
C LEU A 53 -4.89 -1.32 5.31
N ALA A 54 -4.68 -1.11 4.01
CA ALA A 54 -4.92 0.16 3.36
C ALA A 54 -5.43 -0.02 1.92
N TRP A 55 -6.16 0.97 1.42
CA TRP A 55 -6.62 1.02 0.03
C TRP A 55 -6.10 2.29 -0.64
N VAL A 56 -5.43 2.14 -1.77
CA VAL A 56 -4.89 3.25 -2.56
C VAL A 56 -5.76 3.43 -3.80
N ASP A 57 -6.67 4.39 -3.74
CA ASP A 57 -7.49 4.80 -4.88
C ASP A 57 -6.64 5.47 -5.96
N THR A 58 -7.18 5.56 -7.17
CA THR A 58 -6.45 6.06 -8.36
C THR A 58 -5.80 7.44 -8.14
N ASP A 59 -6.48 8.34 -7.42
CA ASP A 59 -5.95 9.69 -7.13
C ASP A 59 -4.72 9.68 -6.19
N HIS A 60 -4.52 8.59 -5.46
CA HIS A 60 -3.43 8.40 -4.51
C HIS A 60 -2.32 7.49 -5.05
N GLN A 61 -2.39 7.02 -6.31
CA GLN A 61 -1.37 6.17 -6.95
C GLN A 61 -0.12 6.96 -7.37
N THR A 62 0.43 7.72 -6.43
CA THR A 62 1.69 8.46 -6.51
C THR A 62 2.53 8.11 -5.29
N PRO A 63 3.87 8.34 -5.29
CA PRO A 63 4.69 8.09 -4.12
C PRO A 63 4.19 8.83 -2.86
N GLN A 64 3.80 10.10 -2.99
CA GLN A 64 3.28 10.90 -1.88
C GLN A 64 1.90 10.43 -1.42
N GLY A 65 1.03 10.03 -2.35
CA GLY A 65 -0.30 9.50 -2.05
C GLY A 65 -0.23 8.18 -1.28
N VAL A 66 0.58 7.22 -1.75
CA VAL A 66 0.83 5.95 -1.07
C VAL A 66 1.42 6.18 0.32
N GLU A 67 2.42 7.06 0.45
CA GLU A 67 3.02 7.37 1.75
C GLU A 67 1.98 7.97 2.72
N SER A 68 1.14 8.90 2.24
CA SER A 68 0.09 9.52 3.05
C SER A 68 -0.94 8.49 3.53
N VAL A 69 -1.43 7.64 2.62
CA VAL A 69 -2.40 6.58 2.93
C VAL A 69 -1.84 5.61 3.96
N MET A 70 -0.60 5.14 3.78
CA MET A 70 0.04 4.22 4.72
C MET A 70 0.26 4.84 6.10
N ARG A 71 0.73 6.10 6.16
CA ARG A 71 0.89 6.82 7.43
C ARG A 71 -0.45 7.03 8.14
N GLN A 72 -1.52 7.27 7.39
CA GLN A 72 -2.86 7.38 7.97
C GLN A 72 -3.32 6.03 8.54
N ALA A 73 -3.20 4.95 7.77
CA ALA A 73 -3.57 3.61 8.21
C ALA A 73 -2.82 3.18 9.50
N LEU A 74 -1.52 3.50 9.59
CA LEU A 74 -0.73 3.27 10.80
C LEU A 74 -1.26 4.06 12.00
N ARG A 75 -1.62 5.34 11.81
CA ARG A 75 -2.22 6.14 12.89
C ARG A 75 -3.56 5.58 13.34
N ASP A 76 -4.42 5.19 12.39
CA ASP A 76 -5.73 4.61 12.68
C ASP A 76 -5.61 3.27 13.43
N ALA A 77 -4.54 2.53 13.16
CA ALA A 77 -4.19 1.30 13.89
C ALA A 77 -3.49 1.55 15.25
N GLY A 78 -3.22 2.82 15.61
CA GLY A 78 -2.53 3.18 16.86
C GLY A 78 -1.01 2.91 16.84
N MET A 79 -0.39 2.86 15.66
CA MET A 79 1.01 2.43 15.41
C MET A 79 1.95 3.57 14.97
N GLY A 80 1.57 4.83 15.26
CA GLY A 80 2.26 6.06 14.84
C GLY A 80 3.45 6.47 15.70
#